data_AF-A0A060WLV1-F1
#
_entry.id   AF-A0A060WLV1-F1
#
_cell.length_a   1.000
_cell.length_b   1.000
_cell.length_c   1.000
_cell.angle_alpha   90.00
_cell.angle_beta   90.00
_cell.angle_gamma   90.00
#
_symmetry.space_group_name_H-M   'P 1'
#
loop_
_entity.id
_entity.type
_entity.pdbx_description
1 polymer ?
#
loop_
_entity_poly.entity_id
_entity_poly.type
_entity_poly.pdbx_seq_one_letter_code
_entity_poly.pdbx_strand_id
1 'polypeptide(L)'
;MRLMVRKYIRGITAQQKAQLQLKGITSVIFKGKKDSYPQSVSQPYVDTRISEQDINMKVLQMIRHEGIKYSIPIVKYDRNGFKARPRQLILTQTAAYVVDDAKIKQRVLYTTLKGEHPACCEWDGWGSSLSDLSCKIDLISMRRILTSI
;
A
#
# COMPACT_ATOMS: atom_id res chain seq x y z
N MET A 1 15.48 34.58 5.79
CA MET A 1 14.93 33.22 5.58
C MET A 1 15.96 32.07 5.70
N ARG A 2 17.23 32.22 5.28
CA ARG A 2 18.22 31.11 5.31
C ARG A 2 18.43 30.44 6.67
N LEU A 3 18.37 31.18 7.78
CA LEU A 3 18.57 30.63 9.13
C LEU A 3 17.43 29.70 9.56
N MET A 4 16.18 30.06 9.27
CA MET A 4 15.01 29.24 9.62
C MET A 4 15.02 27.91 8.85
N VAL A 5 15.34 27.96 7.56
CA VAL A 5 15.46 26.76 6.72
C VAL A 5 16.55 25.82 7.25
N ARG A 6 17.71 26.37 7.63
CA ARG A 6 18.79 25.57 8.22
C ARG A 6 18.40 24.95 9.56
N LYS A 7 17.70 25.70 10.43
CA LYS A 7 17.20 25.20 11.72
C LYS A 7 16.20 24.06 11.52
N TYR A 8 15.27 24.22 10.58
CA TYR A 8 14.31 23.18 10.21
C TYR A 8 15.00 21.92 9.69
N ILE A 9 15.86 22.04 8.67
CA ILE A 9 16.56 20.88 8.06
C ILE A 9 17.40 20.12 9.09
N ARG A 10 18.09 20.83 9.99
CA ARG A 10 18.92 20.20 11.02
C ARG A 10 18.12 19.59 12.17
N GLY A 11 16.90 20.07 12.42
CA GLY A 11 16.05 19.59 13.51
C GLY A 11 15.17 18.38 13.17
N ILE A 12 15.11 17.97 11.90
CA ILE A 12 14.27 16.86 11.44
C ILE A 12 15.01 15.54 11.57
N THR A 13 14.36 14.54 12.17
CA THR A 13 14.91 13.18 12.24
C THR A 13 14.76 12.44 10.91
N ALA A 14 15.58 11.41 10.68
CA ALA A 14 15.51 10.60 9.46
C ALA A 14 14.11 9.98 9.24
N GLN A 15 13.46 9.52 10.31
CA GLN A 15 12.10 8.98 10.27
C GLN A 15 11.07 10.04 9.87
N GLN A 16 11.14 11.24 10.45
CA GLN A 16 10.25 12.35 10.08
C GLN A 16 10.45 12.77 8.62
N LYS A 17 11.71 12.79 8.16
CA LYS A 17 12.02 13.08 6.75
C LYS A 17 11.39 12.05 5.82
N ALA A 18 11.53 10.75 6.09
CA ALA A 18 10.92 9.69 5.30
C ALA A 18 9.38 9.82 5.30
N GLN A 19 8.79 10.09 6.46
CA GLN A 19 7.36 10.31 6.62
C GLN A 19 6.85 11.51 5.79
N LEU A 20 7.58 12.62 5.81
CA LEU A 20 7.26 13.82 5.04
C LEU A 20 7.42 13.58 3.53
N GLN A 21 8.45 12.85 3.10
CA GLN A 21 8.62 12.47 1.70
C GLN A 21 7.44 11.64 1.21
N LEU A 22 7.03 10.62 1.97
CA LEU A 22 5.85 9.82 1.65
C LEU A 22 4.60 10.71 1.53
N LYS A 23 4.31 11.56 2.53
CA LYS A 23 3.17 12.50 2.49
C LYS A 23 3.24 13.47 1.32
N GLY A 24 4.43 13.96 0.99
CA GLY A 24 4.68 14.84 -0.14
C GLY A 24 4.28 14.19 -1.44
N ILE A 25 4.80 12.98 -1.70
CA ILE A 25 4.39 12.21 -2.88
C ILE A 25 2.86 11.99 -2.80
N THR A 26 2.28 11.69 -1.63
CA THR A 26 0.83 11.34 -1.48
C THR A 26 -0.07 12.46 -1.90
N SER A 27 0.31 13.67 -1.52
CA SER A 27 -0.40 14.86 -1.93
C SER A 27 -0.45 15.01 -3.46
N VAL A 28 0.64 14.70 -4.17
CA VAL A 28 0.68 14.83 -5.64
C VAL A 28 -0.29 13.87 -6.32
N ILE A 29 -0.47 12.65 -5.78
CA ILE A 29 -1.37 11.67 -6.39
C ILE A 29 -2.83 11.92 -6.00
N PHE A 30 -3.12 12.18 -4.72
CA PHE A 30 -4.49 12.10 -4.20
C PHE A 30 -5.12 13.45 -3.85
N LYS A 31 -4.34 14.52 -3.65
CA LYS A 31 -4.91 15.82 -3.28
C LYS A 31 -5.78 16.35 -4.42
N GLY A 32 -7.05 16.61 -4.13
CA GLY A 32 -8.03 17.09 -5.10
C GLY A 32 -8.55 16.02 -6.08
N LYS A 33 -8.11 14.75 -5.94
CA LYS A 33 -8.63 13.62 -6.72
C LYS A 33 -9.44 12.63 -5.88
N LYS A 34 -9.33 12.71 -4.55
CA LYS A 34 -9.99 11.79 -3.61
C LYS A 34 -10.46 12.53 -2.37
N ASP A 35 -11.76 12.45 -2.08
CA ASP A 35 -12.41 13.20 -1.00
C ASP A 35 -12.03 12.70 0.40
N SER A 36 -11.70 11.41 0.54
CA SER A 36 -11.19 10.84 1.79
C SER A 36 -9.71 11.14 2.07
N TYR A 37 -8.98 11.78 1.14
CA TYR A 37 -7.57 12.11 1.34
C TYR A 37 -7.30 13.06 2.52
N PRO A 38 -8.02 14.18 2.72
CA PRO A 38 -7.78 15.12 3.83
C PRO A 38 -7.83 14.43 5.21
N GLN A 39 -8.73 13.48 5.41
CA GLN A 39 -8.84 12.71 6.66
C GLN A 39 -7.60 11.85 6.91
N SER A 40 -6.96 11.32 5.86
CA SER A 40 -5.77 10.49 5.97
C SER A 40 -4.49 11.29 6.32
N VAL A 41 -4.49 12.61 6.15
CA VAL A 41 -3.29 13.45 6.33
C VAL A 41 -2.83 13.50 7.80
N SER A 42 -3.75 13.38 8.76
CA SER A 42 -3.39 13.36 10.18
C SER A 42 -2.68 12.07 10.59
N GLN A 43 -2.96 10.96 9.91
CA GLN A 43 -2.44 9.65 10.29
C GLN A 43 -1.00 9.42 9.79
N PRO A 44 -0.10 8.88 10.62
CA PRO A 44 1.24 8.51 10.19
C PRO A 44 1.24 7.24 9.33
N TYR A 45 2.28 7.07 8.51
CA TYR A 45 2.51 5.83 7.77
C TYR A 45 3.26 4.88 8.69
N VAL A 46 2.93 3.60 8.60
CA VAL A 46 3.51 2.54 9.42
C VAL A 46 4.33 1.64 8.51
N ASP A 47 5.38 1.02 9.06
CA ASP A 47 6.25 0.18 8.25
C ASP A 47 5.62 -1.15 7.83
N THR A 48 4.89 -1.82 8.71
CA THR A 48 4.17 -3.04 8.35
C THR A 48 2.91 -3.11 9.20
N ARG A 49 1.78 -3.51 8.60
CA ARG A 49 0.54 -3.70 9.35
C ARG A 49 0.36 -5.13 9.84
N ILE A 50 1.11 -6.07 9.26
CA ILE A 50 1.21 -7.45 9.72
C ILE A 50 2.66 -7.68 10.12
N SER A 51 2.91 -8.19 11.32
CA SER A 51 4.27 -8.56 11.72
C SER A 51 4.74 -9.77 10.90
N GLU A 52 6.04 -9.90 10.66
CA GLU A 52 6.57 -11.10 9.98
C GLU A 52 6.21 -12.40 10.71
N GLN A 53 6.00 -12.33 12.03
CA GLN A 53 5.64 -13.47 12.87
C GLN A 53 4.21 -13.99 12.59
N ASP A 54 3.30 -13.10 12.18
CA ASP A 54 1.92 -13.44 11.83
C ASP A 54 1.79 -13.97 10.40
N ILE A 55 2.87 -13.92 9.61
CA ILE A 55 2.91 -14.45 8.24
C ILE A 55 3.29 -15.93 8.32
N ASN A 56 2.57 -16.76 7.57
CA ASN A 56 2.84 -18.19 7.54
C ASN A 56 4.29 -18.48 7.12
N MET A 57 4.99 -19.29 7.91
CA MET A 57 6.40 -19.63 7.71
C MET A 57 6.70 -20.21 6.32
N LYS A 58 5.76 -20.96 5.72
CA LYS A 58 5.93 -21.50 4.35
C LYS A 58 6.01 -20.39 3.31
N VAL A 59 5.20 -19.35 3.48
CA VAL A 59 5.16 -18.19 2.58
C VAL A 59 6.42 -17.35 2.78
N LEU A 60 6.84 -17.14 4.02
CA LEU A 60 8.12 -16.48 4.31
C LEU A 60 9.28 -17.21 3.64
N GLN A 61 9.36 -18.54 3.76
CA GLN A 61 10.41 -19.34 3.13
C GLN A 61 10.46 -19.17 1.61
N MET A 62 9.31 -19.08 0.94
CA MET A 62 9.24 -18.85 -0.50
C MET A 62 9.62 -17.43 -0.92
N ILE A 63 9.47 -16.43 -0.05
CA ILE A 63 9.68 -15.01 -0.37
C ILE A 63 11.00 -14.48 0.24
N ARG A 64 11.71 -15.31 1.02
CA ARG A 64 12.96 -14.95 1.72
C ARG A 64 14.00 -14.27 0.84
N HIS A 65 14.07 -14.61 -0.45
CA HIS A 65 15.04 -14.03 -1.37
C HIS A 65 14.67 -12.62 -1.87
N GLU A 66 13.41 -12.19 -1.83
CA GLU A 66 12.97 -10.90 -2.40
C GLU A 66 12.86 -9.77 -1.37
N GLY A 67 12.87 -10.10 -0.08
CA GLY A 67 12.78 -9.15 1.04
C GLY A 67 11.41 -8.46 1.13
N ILE A 68 10.77 -8.55 2.29
CA ILE A 68 9.45 -7.94 2.51
C ILE A 68 9.61 -6.44 2.81
N LYS A 69 8.86 -5.60 2.10
CA LYS A 69 8.83 -4.14 2.30
C LYS A 69 7.56 -3.68 3.01
N TYR A 70 6.44 -4.35 2.75
CA TYR A 70 5.16 -4.02 3.36
C TYR A 70 4.24 -5.24 3.39
N SER A 71 3.40 -5.32 4.41
CA SER A 71 2.40 -6.37 4.56
C SER A 71 1.11 -5.75 5.12
N ILE A 72 -0.03 -6.18 4.60
CA ILE A 72 -1.35 -5.70 5.02
C ILE A 72 -2.41 -6.80 4.88
N PRO A 73 -3.36 -6.91 5.83
CA PRO A 73 -4.54 -7.74 5.63
C PRO A 73 -5.50 -7.04 4.66
N ILE A 74 -5.95 -7.76 3.65
CA ILE A 74 -6.89 -7.27 2.66
C ILE A 74 -8.12 -8.18 2.61
N VAL A 75 -9.22 -7.66 2.11
CA VAL A 75 -10.39 -8.48 1.79
C VAL A 75 -10.57 -8.46 0.28
N LYS A 76 -10.46 -9.64 -0.35
CA LYS A 76 -10.74 -9.83 -1.77
C LYS A 76 -12.20 -10.24 -1.94
N TYR A 77 -12.86 -9.67 -2.94
CA TYR A 77 -14.21 -10.06 -3.32
C TYR A 77 -14.20 -10.97 -4.55
N ASP A 78 -15.09 -11.97 -4.56
CA ASP A 78 -15.31 -12.82 -5.74
C ASP A 78 -16.08 -12.05 -6.83
N ARG A 79 -15.77 -12.31 -8.10
CA ARG A 79 -16.52 -11.74 -9.23
C ARG A 79 -17.96 -12.28 -9.25
N ASN A 80 -18.11 -13.54 -8.88
CA ASN A 80 -19.40 -14.21 -8.85
C ASN A 80 -19.91 -14.22 -7.41
N GLY A 81 -20.83 -13.31 -7.11
CA GLY A 81 -21.53 -13.26 -5.82
C GLY A 81 -20.81 -12.52 -4.69
N PHE A 82 -19.77 -11.72 -5.00
CA PHE A 82 -19.16 -10.74 -4.08
C PHE A 82 -18.87 -11.27 -2.67
N LYS A 83 -18.46 -12.54 -2.56
CA LYS A 83 -18.12 -13.12 -1.26
C LYS A 83 -16.80 -12.55 -0.78
N ALA A 84 -16.82 -11.94 0.41
CA ALA A 84 -15.64 -11.42 1.07
C ALA A 84 -14.72 -12.58 1.50
N ARG A 85 -13.46 -12.54 1.07
CA ARG A 85 -12.43 -13.50 1.48
C ARG A 85 -11.23 -12.75 2.06
N PRO A 86 -10.93 -12.90 3.36
CA PRO A 86 -9.75 -12.29 3.95
C PRO A 86 -8.50 -12.93 3.33
N ARG A 87 -7.51 -12.10 3.00
CA ARG A 87 -6.23 -12.49 2.43
C ARG A 87 -5.14 -11.56 2.95
N GLN A 88 -3.89 -11.93 2.77
CA GLN A 88 -2.76 -11.07 3.07
C GLN A 88 -2.14 -10.57 1.76
N LEU A 89 -1.84 -9.28 1.68
CA LEU A 89 -1.07 -8.68 0.59
C LEU A 89 0.34 -8.41 1.09
N ILE A 90 1.32 -9.02 0.45
CA ILE A 90 2.74 -8.85 0.76
C ILE A 90 3.41 -8.17 -0.42
N LEU A 91 4.11 -7.08 -0.15
CA LEU A 91 4.85 -6.31 -1.14
C LEU A 91 6.34 -6.55 -0.93
N THR A 92 6.99 -6.92 -2.02
CA THR A 92 8.44 -7.10 -2.08
C THR A 92 9.05 -6.06 -3.02
N GLN A 93 10.36 -6.13 -3.23
CA GLN A 93 11.06 -5.26 -4.18
C GLN A 93 10.69 -5.56 -5.65
N THR A 94 10.28 -6.78 -5.97
CA THR A 94 10.11 -7.29 -7.34
C THR A 94 8.65 -7.54 -7.72
N ALA A 95 7.84 -7.96 -6.75
CA ALA A 95 6.46 -8.38 -6.98
C ALA A 95 5.54 -8.12 -5.78
N ALA A 96 4.24 -8.07 -6.07
CA ALA A 96 3.18 -8.16 -5.07
C ALA A 96 2.65 -9.60 -5.00
N TYR A 97 2.46 -10.10 -3.79
CA TYR A 97 1.97 -11.44 -3.49
C TYR A 97 0.63 -11.38 -2.76
N VAL A 98 -0.37 -12.09 -3.28
CA VAL A 98 -1.65 -12.30 -2.61
C VAL A 98 -1.64 -13.69 -2.00
N VAL A 99 -1.76 -13.74 -0.68
CA VAL A 99 -1.60 -14.93 0.15
C VAL A 99 -2.90 -15.27 0.85
N ASP A 100 -3.21 -16.56 0.89
CA ASP A 100 -4.35 -17.13 1.57
C ASP A 100 -3.82 -18.18 2.56
N ASP A 101 -3.75 -17.81 3.84
CA ASP A 101 -3.13 -18.54 4.96
C ASP A 101 -1.75 -19.13 4.65
N ALA A 102 -1.70 -20.33 4.06
CA ALA A 102 -0.48 -21.07 3.77
C ALA A 102 -0.11 -21.13 2.27
N LYS A 103 -0.93 -20.55 1.38
CA LYS A 103 -0.78 -20.68 -0.08
C LYS A 103 -0.73 -19.32 -0.74
N ILE A 104 0.24 -19.15 -1.64
CA ILE A 104 0.29 -17.99 -2.54
C ILE A 104 -0.76 -18.23 -3.64
N LYS A 105 -1.75 -17.34 -3.73
CA LYS A 105 -2.82 -17.41 -4.75
C LYS A 105 -2.41 -16.72 -6.04
N GLN A 106 -1.68 -15.62 -5.93
CA GLN A 106 -1.31 -14.79 -7.06
C GLN A 106 0.01 -14.09 -6.77
N ARG A 107 0.89 -14.07 -7.76
CA ARG A 107 2.13 -13.29 -7.79
C ARG A 107 2.02 -12.34 -8.98
N VAL A 108 2.22 -11.05 -8.74
CA VAL A 108 2.15 -10.03 -9.79
C VAL A 108 3.46 -9.25 -9.80
N LEU A 109 4.21 -9.38 -10.88
CA LEU A 109 5.46 -8.66 -11.09
C LEU A 109 5.15 -7.19 -11.41
N TYR A 110 5.94 -6.27 -10.86
CA TYR A 110 5.73 -4.84 -11.11
C TYR A 110 5.94 -4.46 -12.57
N THR A 111 6.79 -5.18 -13.30
CA THR A 111 7.00 -4.99 -14.75
C THR A 111 5.74 -5.28 -15.58
N THR A 112 4.82 -6.08 -15.05
CA THR A 112 3.58 -6.48 -15.72
C THR A 112 2.40 -5.60 -15.32
N LEU A 113 2.52 -4.84 -14.24
CA LEU A 113 1.47 -3.92 -13.79
C LEU A 113 1.39 -2.73 -14.75
N LYS A 114 0.32 -2.66 -15.53
CA LYS A 114 -0.09 -1.42 -16.18
C LYS A 114 -0.74 -0.53 -15.13
N GLY A 115 -0.24 0.70 -14.97
CA GLY A 115 -0.73 1.64 -13.96
C GLY A 115 -2.22 1.94 -14.13
N GLU A 116 -2.97 1.83 -13.04
CA GLU A 116 -4.38 2.21 -12.96
C GLU A 116 -4.55 3.74 -13.11
N HIS A 117 -5.59 4.16 -13.84
CA HIS A 117 -5.96 5.55 -14.06
C HIS A 117 -6.49 6.18 -12.75
N PRO A 118 -6.06 7.39 -12.35
CA PRO A 118 -6.37 7.99 -11.05
C PRO A 118 -7.86 8.37 -10.83
N ALA A 119 -8.72 8.17 -11.84
CA ALA A 119 -10.15 8.47 -11.76
C ALA A 119 -10.97 7.40 -11.03
N CYS A 120 -10.47 6.18 -10.83
CA CYS A 120 -11.22 5.10 -10.18
C CYS A 120 -11.09 5.09 -8.64
N CYS A 121 -10.68 6.21 -8.06
CA CYS A 121 -10.40 6.34 -6.63
C CYS A 121 -11.58 6.93 -5.83
N GLU A 122 -12.80 6.86 -6.35
CA GLU A 122 -14.02 7.15 -5.59
C GLU A 122 -14.43 5.89 -4.82
N TRP A 123 -14.11 5.86 -3.52
CA TRP A 123 -14.36 4.70 -2.64
C TRP A 123 -15.40 5.01 -1.55
N ASP A 124 -16.13 6.12 -1.69
CA ASP A 124 -17.16 6.55 -0.75
C ASP A 124 -18.59 6.20 -1.23
N GLY A 125 -18.70 5.55 -2.40
CA GLY A 125 -19.94 4.99 -2.93
C GLY A 125 -19.63 3.75 -3.77
N TRP A 126 -20.47 2.72 -3.68
CA TRP A 126 -20.36 1.54 -4.54
C TRP A 126 -20.49 1.98 -6.01
N GLY A 127 -19.36 2.06 -6.71
CA GLY A 127 -19.28 2.50 -8.11
C GLY A 127 -18.21 1.69 -8.84
N SER A 128 -18.67 0.96 -9.86
CA SER A 128 -17.96 -0.10 -10.57
C SER A 128 -16.81 0.42 -11.46
N SER A 129 -15.59 -0.11 -11.27
CA SER A 129 -14.67 -0.60 -12.33
C SER A 129 -13.21 -0.74 -11.85
N LEU A 130 -12.89 -1.80 -11.10
CA LEU A 130 -11.53 -2.33 -11.01
C LEU A 130 -11.59 -3.85 -11.22
N SER A 131 -11.53 -4.27 -12.48
CA SER A 131 -11.85 -5.64 -12.90
C SER A 131 -10.77 -6.69 -12.61
N ASP A 132 -9.58 -6.34 -12.10
CA ASP A 132 -8.55 -7.36 -11.85
C ASP A 132 -7.99 -7.47 -10.43
N LEU A 133 -8.21 -6.48 -9.56
CA LEU A 133 -7.86 -6.56 -8.13
C LEU A 133 -8.89 -5.83 -7.26
N SER A 134 -10.11 -6.38 -7.17
CA SER A 134 -11.13 -5.94 -6.19
C SER A 134 -10.74 -6.35 -4.75
N CYS A 135 -9.69 -5.72 -4.24
CA CYS A 135 -9.19 -5.85 -2.88
C CYS A 135 -9.42 -4.51 -2.16
N LYS A 136 -10.15 -4.50 -1.04
CA LYS A 136 -10.19 -3.30 -0.18
C LYS A 136 -8.80 -3.10 0.44
N ILE A 137 -8.15 -2.00 0.07
CA ILE A 137 -6.85 -1.57 0.61
C ILE A 137 -7.07 -0.15 1.13
N ASP A 138 -6.78 0.11 2.40
CA ASP A 138 -6.87 1.46 2.97
C ASP A 138 -5.96 2.45 2.22
N LEU A 139 -6.40 3.72 2.07
CA LEU A 139 -5.59 4.78 1.42
C LEU A 139 -4.17 4.87 1.98
N ILE A 140 -4.03 4.63 3.28
CA ILE A 140 -2.76 4.72 4.00
C ILE A 140 -1.81 3.58 3.57
N SER A 141 -2.35 2.43 3.17
CA SER A 141 -1.61 1.28 2.68
C SER A 141 -1.36 1.26 1.18
N MET A 142 -2.22 1.96 0.41
CA MET A 142 -2.17 1.93 -1.05
C MET A 142 -0.89 2.53 -1.64
N ARG A 143 -0.07 3.21 -0.82
CA ARG A 143 1.06 4.00 -1.31
C ARG A 143 2.45 3.52 -0.99
N ARG A 144 2.63 2.58 -0.07
CA ARG A 144 3.88 1.80 -0.07
C ARG A 144 3.93 0.84 -1.27
N ILE A 145 2.77 0.50 -1.86
CA ILE A 145 2.64 -0.21 -3.14
C ILE A 145 3.24 0.58 -4.30
N LEU A 146 3.01 1.90 -4.34
CA LEU A 146 3.47 2.75 -5.45
C LEU A 146 4.89 3.32 -5.26
N THR A 147 5.46 3.29 -4.06
CA THR A 147 6.84 3.74 -3.78
C THR A 147 7.84 2.59 -3.59
N SER A 148 7.39 1.33 -3.63
CA SER A 148 8.27 0.14 -3.71
C SER A 148 8.46 -0.35 -5.16
N ILE A 149 7.84 0.34 -6.12
CA ILE A 149 8.13 0.32 -7.57
C ILE A 149 9.08 1.49 -7.84
#